data_AF-A0A069DCZ6-F1
#
_entry.id   AF-A0A069DCZ6-F1
#
_cell.length_a   1.000
_cell.length_b   1.000
_cell.length_c   1.000
_cell.angle_alpha   90.00
_cell.angle_beta   90.00
_cell.angle_gamma   90.00
#
_symmetry.space_group_name_H-M   'P 1'
#
loop_
_entity.id
_entity.type
_entity.pdbx_description
1 polymer ?
#
loop_
_entity_poly.entity_id
_entity_poly.type
_entity_poly.pdbx_seq_one_letter_code
_entity_poly.pdbx_strand_id
1 'polypeptide(L)'
;MNTIYQIIKRTGLYICLLLLLPLSLSAQSTLAYLNKKGTATQLIVQGRPFLILGGELGNSSASSSEDVERIFPKLQRMGLNTVLVPAYWDLIEPTEGTYNFSQIDKAIDQAKKNNLKVVFLWFGAWKNSMSCYAPLWFKRDYKKYPRAYTKAGKPLEIASVFSENVYQADNRAFKKLMQHIAEVDSDGQTVIMMQIENEIGMLENARDYSKEATKLFQSQVPQQLLNYLLKNKKELHPQMLRKWAQNGIKPKEPGRMFLGQTFIRMKYLWLFIMRNM
;
A
#
# COMPACT_ATOMS: atom_id res chain seq x y z
N MET A 1 70.76 7.66 -21.05
CA MET A 1 69.37 7.62 -21.57
C MET A 1 68.54 6.39 -21.15
N ASN A 2 69.14 5.24 -20.77
CA ASN A 2 68.37 4.01 -20.51
C ASN A 2 67.74 3.87 -19.10
N THR A 3 68.25 4.55 -18.08
CA THR A 3 67.80 4.34 -16.69
C THR A 3 66.51 5.08 -16.35
N ILE A 4 66.33 6.30 -16.87
CA ILE A 4 65.13 7.13 -16.65
C ILE A 4 63.91 6.52 -17.38
N TYR A 5 64.12 5.96 -18.57
CA TYR A 5 63.06 5.32 -19.36
C TYR A 5 62.50 4.05 -18.70
N GLN A 6 63.36 3.28 -18.03
CA GLN A 6 62.96 2.09 -17.26
C GLN A 6 62.17 2.45 -15.99
N ILE A 7 62.51 3.55 -15.33
CA ILE A 7 61.78 4.05 -14.17
C ILE A 7 60.38 4.54 -14.59
N ILE A 8 60.27 5.29 -15.69
CA ILE A 8 58.99 5.78 -16.23
C ILE A 8 58.09 4.62 -16.70
N LYS A 9 58.65 3.57 -17.32
CA LYS A 9 57.89 2.37 -17.69
C LYS A 9 57.39 1.58 -16.48
N ARG A 10 58.21 1.45 -15.43
CA ARG A 10 57.80 0.78 -14.19
C ARG A 10 56.75 1.58 -13.42
N THR A 11 56.91 2.89 -13.25
CA THR A 11 55.92 3.73 -12.56
C THR A 11 54.62 3.85 -13.35
N GLY A 12 54.67 3.93 -14.68
CA GLY A 12 53.48 3.92 -15.54
C GLY A 12 52.67 2.62 -15.46
N LEU A 13 53.35 1.47 -15.30
CA LEU A 13 52.70 0.16 -15.15
C LEU A 13 51.97 0.02 -13.80
N TYR A 14 52.53 0.56 -12.71
CA TYR A 14 51.86 0.59 -11.40
C TYR A 14 50.68 1.58 -11.37
N ILE A 15 50.76 2.71 -12.08
CA ILE A 15 49.65 3.67 -12.21
C ILE A 15 48.50 3.07 -13.05
N CYS A 16 48.80 2.29 -14.10
CA CYS A 16 47.77 1.56 -14.84
C CYS A 16 47.14 0.40 -14.04
N LEU A 17 47.89 -0.28 -13.16
CA LEU A 17 47.33 -1.33 -12.31
C LEU A 17 46.46 -0.79 -11.16
N LEU A 18 46.76 0.41 -10.64
CA LEU A 18 45.93 1.07 -9.61
C LEU A 18 44.59 1.61 -10.15
N LEU A 19 44.46 1.78 -11.48
CA LEU A 19 43.22 2.14 -12.16
C LEU A 19 42.33 0.93 -12.52
N LEU A 20 42.78 -0.29 -12.24
CA LEU A 20 42.05 -1.54 -12.46
C LEU A 20 41.49 -2.16 -11.18
N LEU A 21 41.39 -1.39 -10.08
CA LEU A 21 40.48 -1.76 -9.02
C LEU A 21 39.05 -1.65 -9.59
N PRO A 22 38.29 -2.75 -9.74
CA PRO A 22 36.86 -2.59 -9.87
C PRO A 22 36.44 -2.00 -8.53
N LEU A 23 36.17 -0.70 -8.50
CA LEU A 23 35.19 -0.16 -7.58
C LEU A 23 33.89 -0.87 -7.95
N SER A 24 33.71 -2.07 -7.40
CA SER A 24 32.41 -2.58 -7.07
C SER A 24 31.86 -1.59 -6.05
N LEU A 25 31.43 -0.42 -6.54
CA LEU A 25 30.35 0.31 -5.91
C LEU A 25 29.22 -0.71 -5.93
N SER A 26 29.10 -1.46 -4.83
CA SER A 26 27.83 -2.02 -4.45
C SER A 26 26.93 -0.80 -4.36
N ALA A 27 26.24 -0.49 -5.47
CA ALA A 27 25.10 0.38 -5.43
C ALA A 27 24.17 -0.32 -4.46
N GLN A 28 24.22 0.10 -3.20
CA GLN A 28 23.35 -0.43 -2.17
C GLN A 28 21.95 -0.22 -2.74
N SER A 29 21.30 -1.31 -3.15
CA SER A 29 19.96 -1.27 -3.71
C SER A 29 19.05 -0.80 -2.58
N THR A 30 18.92 0.52 -2.46
CA THR A 30 18.01 1.12 -1.49
C THR A 30 16.62 0.88 -2.02
N LEU A 31 15.76 0.29 -1.17
CA LEU A 31 14.32 0.13 -1.42
C LEU A 31 13.73 1.42 -1.99
N ALA A 32 12.68 1.30 -2.80
CA ALA A 32 12.02 2.48 -3.35
C ALA A 32 11.45 3.34 -2.20
N TYR A 33 11.62 4.65 -2.27
CA TYR A 33 11.19 5.55 -1.20
C TYR A 33 10.68 6.88 -1.74
N LEU A 34 9.81 7.52 -0.94
CA LEU A 34 9.35 8.88 -1.22
C LEU A 34 10.28 9.89 -0.55
N ASN A 35 10.84 10.80 -1.34
CA ASN A 35 11.73 11.85 -0.89
C ASN A 35 11.07 13.22 -1.08
N LYS A 36 10.98 14.01 0.00
CA LYS A 36 10.46 15.39 -0.08
C LYS A 36 11.58 16.34 -0.47
N LYS A 37 11.42 17.06 -1.59
CA LYS A 37 12.31 18.15 -2.03
C LYS A 37 11.52 19.45 -2.15
N GLY A 38 11.72 20.35 -1.19
CA GLY A 38 10.97 21.59 -1.10
C GLY A 38 9.46 21.32 -0.95
N THR A 39 8.68 21.77 -1.93
CA THR A 39 7.22 21.59 -1.99
C THR A 39 6.80 20.31 -2.71
N ALA A 40 7.72 19.61 -3.39
CA ALA A 40 7.43 18.39 -4.14
C ALA A 40 7.85 17.13 -3.40
N THR A 41 7.19 16.01 -3.71
CA THR A 41 7.60 14.67 -3.28
C THR A 41 7.98 13.86 -4.52
N GLN A 42 9.15 13.23 -4.50
CA GLN A 42 9.67 12.41 -5.58
C GLN A 42 9.68 10.94 -5.17
N LEU A 43 9.25 10.05 -6.05
CA LEU A 43 9.54 8.63 -5.91
C LEU A 43 10.99 8.40 -6.35
N ILE A 44 11.79 7.79 -5.49
CA ILE A 44 13.17 7.41 -5.77
C ILE A 44 13.23 5.90 -5.97
N VAL A 45 13.71 5.45 -7.13
CA VAL A 45 13.91 4.04 -7.48
C VAL A 45 15.36 3.89 -7.92
N GLN A 46 16.09 2.91 -7.38
CA GLN A 46 17.51 2.70 -7.67
C GLN A 46 18.35 3.99 -7.54
N GLY A 47 18.10 4.75 -6.47
CA GLY A 47 18.82 6.00 -6.14
C GLY A 47 18.47 7.21 -7.02
N ARG A 48 17.53 7.09 -7.98
CA ARG A 48 17.19 8.16 -8.92
C ARG A 48 15.71 8.54 -8.87
N PRO A 49 15.33 9.81 -9.08
CA PRO A 49 13.94 10.19 -9.26
C PRO A 49 13.30 9.40 -10.40
N PHE A 50 12.13 8.83 -10.14
CA PHE A 50 11.40 7.97 -11.05
C PHE A 50 9.98 8.52 -11.25
N LEU A 51 9.60 8.71 -12.52
CA LEU A 51 8.23 9.08 -12.90
C LEU A 51 7.49 7.82 -13.34
N ILE A 52 6.38 7.50 -12.66
CA ILE A 52 5.49 6.41 -13.06
C ILE A 52 4.75 6.82 -14.34
N LEU A 53 5.07 6.17 -15.45
CA LEU A 53 4.24 6.11 -16.65
C LEU A 53 3.48 4.79 -16.59
N GLY A 54 2.38 4.83 -15.82
CA GLY A 54 1.67 3.65 -15.35
C GLY A 54 0.49 3.25 -16.23
N GLY A 55 0.26 1.94 -16.34
CA GLY A 55 -1.02 1.37 -16.80
C GLY A 55 -1.60 0.45 -15.73
N GLU A 56 -2.85 0.69 -15.35
CA GLU A 56 -3.58 -0.17 -14.43
C GLU A 56 -4.32 -1.26 -15.18
N LEU A 57 -4.14 -2.50 -14.72
CA LEU A 57 -4.83 -3.66 -15.25
C LEU A 57 -6.30 -3.66 -14.84
N GLY A 58 -7.17 -4.23 -15.68
CA GLY A 58 -8.55 -4.47 -15.30
C GLY A 58 -8.64 -5.38 -14.06
N ASN A 59 -9.72 -5.25 -13.29
CA ASN A 59 -9.85 -5.93 -11.99
C ASN A 59 -9.64 -7.44 -12.03
N SER A 60 -9.86 -8.13 -13.15
CA SER A 60 -9.66 -9.59 -13.27
C SER A 60 -8.51 -9.98 -14.21
N SER A 61 -7.79 -9.00 -14.75
CA SER A 61 -6.80 -9.19 -15.81
C SER A 61 -5.46 -9.79 -15.33
N ALA A 62 -5.28 -9.99 -14.02
CA ALA A 62 -4.13 -10.67 -13.44
C ALA A 62 -4.50 -11.94 -12.65
N SER A 63 -5.73 -12.44 -12.84
CA SER A 63 -6.23 -13.63 -12.13
C SER A 63 -5.71 -14.96 -12.70
N SER A 64 -5.13 -14.92 -13.91
CA SER A 64 -4.51 -16.05 -14.59
C SER A 64 -3.08 -15.69 -15.02
N SER A 65 -2.20 -16.68 -15.08
CA SER A 65 -0.83 -16.45 -15.52
C SER A 65 -0.77 -16.13 -17.02
N GLU A 66 -1.65 -16.76 -17.79
CA GLU A 66 -1.77 -16.61 -19.24
C GLU A 66 -2.14 -15.16 -19.62
N ASP A 67 -3.05 -14.53 -18.86
CA ASP A 67 -3.40 -13.13 -19.08
C ASP A 67 -2.24 -12.19 -18.76
N VAL A 68 -1.51 -12.45 -17.66
CA VAL A 68 -0.32 -11.67 -17.28
C VAL A 68 0.74 -11.75 -18.39
N GLU A 69 1.04 -12.95 -18.89
CA GLU A 69 2.01 -13.17 -19.98
C GLU A 69 1.60 -12.46 -21.28
N ARG A 70 0.31 -12.46 -21.59
CA ARG A 70 -0.23 -11.82 -22.79
C ARG A 70 -0.23 -10.29 -22.70
N ILE A 71 -0.51 -9.71 -21.53
CA ILE A 71 -0.73 -8.27 -21.38
C ILE A 71 0.57 -7.49 -21.26
N PHE A 72 1.56 -7.98 -20.51
CA PHE A 72 2.77 -7.21 -20.18
C PHE A 72 3.58 -6.75 -21.40
N PRO A 73 3.79 -7.58 -22.45
CA PRO A 73 4.45 -7.12 -23.68
C PRO A 73 3.70 -5.99 -24.38
N LYS A 74 2.36 -5.93 -24.28
CA LYS A 74 1.57 -4.83 -24.84
C LYS A 74 1.84 -3.53 -24.08
N LEU A 75 1.94 -3.57 -22.74
CA LEU A 75 2.22 -2.39 -21.92
C LEU A 75 3.58 -1.79 -22.25
N GLN A 76 4.60 -2.63 -22.44
CA GLN A 76 5.93 -2.20 -22.88
C GLN A 76 5.89 -1.53 -24.25
N ARG A 77 5.17 -2.10 -25.24
CA ARG A 77 4.99 -1.48 -26.57
C ARG A 77 4.22 -0.15 -26.53
N MET A 78 3.39 0.07 -25.51
CA MET A 78 2.71 1.35 -25.29
C MET A 78 3.64 2.42 -24.70
N GLY A 79 4.90 2.08 -24.37
CA GLY A 79 5.86 3.00 -23.77
C GLY A 79 5.67 3.20 -22.26
N LEU A 80 4.89 2.33 -21.60
CA LEU A 80 4.74 2.34 -20.15
C LEU A 80 6.00 1.80 -19.48
N ASN A 81 6.32 2.33 -18.30
CA ASN A 81 7.45 1.86 -17.50
C ASN A 81 7.01 1.14 -16.21
N THR A 82 5.71 1.19 -15.90
CA THR A 82 5.14 0.64 -14.67
C THR A 82 3.77 0.03 -14.96
N VAL A 83 3.48 -1.11 -14.34
CA VAL A 83 2.16 -1.74 -14.35
C VAL A 83 1.58 -1.77 -12.94
N LEU A 84 0.30 -1.41 -12.81
CA LEU A 84 -0.44 -1.57 -11.56
C LEU A 84 -1.22 -2.90 -11.65
N VAL A 85 -0.91 -3.83 -10.75
CA VAL A 85 -1.38 -5.23 -10.81
C VAL A 85 -2.14 -5.55 -9.52
N PRO A 86 -3.39 -6.04 -9.60
CA PRO A 86 -4.07 -6.53 -8.42
C PRO A 86 -3.37 -7.73 -7.77
N ALA A 87 -3.22 -7.69 -6.45
CA ALA A 87 -2.83 -8.81 -5.60
C ALA A 87 -4.09 -9.27 -4.85
N TYR A 88 -4.66 -10.39 -5.30
CA TYR A 88 -5.97 -10.88 -4.86
C TYR A 88 -5.85 -11.73 -3.59
N TRP A 89 -6.49 -11.33 -2.49
CA TRP A 89 -6.41 -12.11 -1.26
C TRP A 89 -7.01 -13.52 -1.42
N ASP A 90 -8.13 -13.66 -2.11
CA ASP A 90 -8.77 -14.95 -2.36
C ASP A 90 -7.90 -15.95 -3.16
N LEU A 91 -7.04 -15.47 -4.07
CA LEU A 91 -6.06 -16.31 -4.77
C LEU A 91 -4.79 -16.54 -3.95
N ILE A 92 -4.38 -15.55 -3.16
CA ILE A 92 -3.17 -15.63 -2.32
C ILE A 92 -3.37 -16.57 -1.13
N GLU A 93 -4.56 -16.59 -0.52
CA GLU A 93 -4.87 -17.44 0.65
C GLU A 93 -6.22 -18.16 0.44
N PRO A 94 -6.30 -19.09 -0.52
CA PRO A 94 -7.56 -19.76 -0.87
C PRO A 94 -8.15 -20.58 0.31
N THR A 95 -7.27 -21.05 1.20
CA THR A 95 -7.61 -21.69 2.48
C THR A 95 -6.86 -20.97 3.59
N GLU A 96 -7.50 -20.72 4.75
CA GLU A 96 -6.89 -19.97 5.86
C GLU A 96 -5.54 -20.58 6.24
N GLY A 97 -4.46 -19.77 6.19
CA GLY A 97 -3.09 -20.19 6.49
C GLY A 97 -2.34 -20.92 5.39
N THR A 98 -2.96 -21.20 4.24
CA THR A 98 -2.31 -21.83 3.07
C THR A 98 -2.16 -20.81 1.95
N TYR A 99 -0.91 -20.50 1.61
CA TYR A 99 -0.59 -19.42 0.67
C TYR A 99 -0.20 -19.92 -0.72
N ASN A 100 -0.62 -19.21 -1.75
CA ASN A 100 -0.23 -19.43 -3.14
C ASN A 100 0.17 -18.10 -3.79
N PHE A 101 1.46 -17.94 -4.09
CA PHE A 101 2.00 -16.71 -4.66
C PHE A 101 2.26 -16.77 -6.17
N SER A 102 1.75 -17.80 -6.87
CA SER A 102 2.05 -18.01 -8.29
C SER A 102 1.75 -16.81 -9.18
N GLN A 103 0.66 -16.07 -8.92
CA GLN A 103 0.33 -14.86 -9.69
C GLN A 103 1.25 -13.68 -9.37
N ILE A 104 1.73 -13.57 -8.13
CA ILE A 104 2.71 -12.55 -7.73
C ILE A 104 4.04 -12.81 -8.43
N ASP A 105 4.50 -14.06 -8.38
CA ASP A 105 5.74 -14.49 -9.07
C ASP A 105 5.65 -14.26 -10.56
N LYS A 106 4.52 -14.65 -11.18
CA LYS A 106 4.29 -14.44 -12.60
C LYS A 106 4.32 -12.97 -12.98
N ALA A 107 3.69 -12.10 -12.20
CA ALA A 107 3.69 -10.66 -12.45
C ALA A 107 5.10 -10.06 -12.32
N ILE A 108 5.88 -10.45 -11.30
CA ILE A 108 7.26 -10.00 -11.11
C ILE A 108 8.14 -10.47 -12.28
N ASP A 109 8.05 -11.75 -12.66
CA ASP A 109 8.82 -12.32 -13.77
C ASP A 109 8.51 -11.65 -15.10
N GLN A 110 7.23 -11.42 -15.39
CA GLN A 110 6.82 -10.74 -16.62
C GLN A 110 7.22 -9.27 -16.60
N ALA A 111 7.20 -8.61 -15.44
CA ALA A 111 7.72 -7.24 -15.32
C ALA A 111 9.22 -7.19 -15.65
N LYS A 112 10.02 -8.09 -15.06
CA LYS A 112 11.45 -8.23 -15.34
C LYS A 112 11.72 -8.46 -16.84
N LYS A 113 11.01 -9.40 -17.47
CA LYS A 113 11.15 -9.72 -18.91
C LYS A 113 10.80 -8.56 -19.83
N ASN A 114 9.87 -7.70 -19.42
CA ASN A 114 9.37 -6.59 -20.22
C ASN A 114 9.92 -5.22 -19.77
N ASN A 115 10.94 -5.20 -18.91
CA ASN A 115 11.54 -3.97 -18.36
C ASN A 115 10.48 -3.01 -17.75
N LEU A 116 9.52 -3.56 -17.02
CA LEU A 116 8.50 -2.83 -16.29
C LEU A 116 8.80 -2.85 -14.79
N LYS A 117 8.34 -1.84 -14.08
CA LYS A 117 8.17 -1.86 -12.63
C LYS A 117 6.74 -2.27 -12.26
N VAL A 118 6.55 -2.76 -11.04
CA VAL A 118 5.25 -3.19 -10.53
C VAL A 118 4.83 -2.31 -9.36
N VAL A 119 3.56 -1.91 -9.39
CA VAL A 119 2.83 -1.44 -8.23
C VAL A 119 1.74 -2.46 -7.95
N PHE A 120 1.83 -3.18 -6.84
CA PHE A 120 0.77 -4.10 -6.47
C PHE A 120 -0.39 -3.34 -5.82
N LEU A 121 -1.62 -3.80 -6.09
CA LEU A 121 -2.84 -3.32 -5.46
C LEU A 121 -3.38 -4.43 -4.56
N TRP A 122 -3.18 -4.32 -3.25
CA TRP A 122 -3.71 -5.30 -2.30
C TRP A 122 -5.24 -5.23 -2.30
N PHE A 123 -5.89 -6.20 -2.94
CA PHE A 123 -7.34 -6.36 -2.89
C PHE A 123 -7.66 -7.29 -1.72
N GLY A 124 -7.49 -6.74 -0.51
CA GLY A 124 -7.70 -7.39 0.77
C GLY A 124 -9.16 -7.40 1.21
N ALA A 125 -9.39 -7.02 2.47
CA ALA A 125 -10.70 -6.96 3.08
C ALA A 125 -11.61 -5.93 2.40
N TRP A 126 -11.07 -4.91 1.73
CA TRP A 126 -11.86 -3.87 1.08
C TRP A 126 -11.38 -3.52 -0.34
N LYS A 127 -12.28 -3.72 -1.31
CA LYS A 127 -12.18 -3.30 -2.70
C LYS A 127 -13.47 -2.62 -3.12
N ASN A 128 -13.41 -1.34 -3.47
CA ASN A 128 -14.60 -0.51 -3.77
C ASN A 128 -15.62 -0.61 -2.61
N SER A 129 -15.12 -0.44 -1.38
CA SER A 129 -15.81 -0.67 -0.10
C SER A 129 -16.17 -2.13 0.24
N MET A 130 -16.33 -3.02 -0.73
CA MET A 130 -16.83 -4.38 -0.50
C MET A 130 -15.71 -5.38 -0.23
N SER A 131 -16.03 -6.49 0.41
CA SER A 131 -15.08 -7.58 0.69
C SER A 131 -15.14 -8.68 -0.38
N CYS A 132 -15.29 -8.32 -1.65
CA CYS A 132 -15.54 -9.28 -2.73
C CYS A 132 -14.31 -10.15 -3.07
N TYR A 133 -13.10 -9.61 -2.93
CA TYR A 133 -11.82 -10.30 -3.15
C TYR A 133 -11.24 -10.96 -1.89
N ALA A 134 -11.91 -10.83 -0.73
CA ALA A 134 -11.57 -11.63 0.44
C ALA A 134 -11.90 -13.12 0.17
N PRO A 135 -11.12 -14.06 0.73
CA PRO A 135 -11.31 -15.49 0.48
C PRO A 135 -12.64 -16.03 1.01
N LEU A 136 -13.05 -17.18 0.49
CA LEU A 136 -14.35 -17.77 0.81
C LEU A 136 -14.49 -18.13 2.29
N TRP A 137 -13.42 -18.61 2.93
CA TRP A 137 -13.41 -18.93 4.37
C TRP A 137 -13.66 -17.68 5.22
N PHE A 138 -13.12 -16.53 4.82
CA PHE A 138 -13.38 -15.25 5.46
C PHE A 138 -14.82 -14.81 5.25
N LYS A 139 -15.30 -14.88 3.99
CA LYS A 139 -16.63 -14.37 3.63
C LYS A 139 -17.78 -15.18 4.24
N ARG A 140 -17.61 -16.50 4.39
CA ARG A 140 -18.63 -17.42 4.91
C ARG A 140 -18.77 -17.35 6.43
N ASP A 141 -17.67 -17.15 7.16
CA ASP A 141 -17.70 -17.07 8.62
C ASP A 141 -17.93 -15.63 9.09
N TYR A 142 -19.13 -15.10 8.84
CA TYR A 142 -19.50 -13.76 9.29
C TYR A 142 -19.69 -13.64 10.81
N LYS A 143 -19.60 -14.75 11.56
CA LYS A 143 -19.56 -14.71 13.03
C LYS A 143 -18.15 -14.35 13.50
N LYS A 144 -17.12 -14.99 12.93
CA LYS A 144 -15.72 -14.66 13.19
C LYS A 144 -15.31 -13.34 12.53
N TYR A 145 -15.78 -13.08 11.30
CA TYR A 145 -15.48 -11.91 10.48
C TYR A 145 -16.75 -11.09 10.18
N PRO A 146 -17.23 -10.29 11.16
CA PRO A 146 -18.52 -9.62 11.06
C PRO A 146 -18.59 -8.59 9.95
N ARG A 147 -19.80 -8.45 9.40
CA ARG A 147 -20.14 -7.45 8.39
C ARG A 147 -20.51 -6.12 9.03
N ALA A 148 -20.34 -5.05 8.26
CA ALA A 148 -20.92 -3.76 8.57
C ALA A 148 -22.43 -3.78 8.32
N TYR A 149 -23.16 -2.99 9.12
CA TYR A 149 -24.61 -2.87 9.04
C TYR A 149 -25.03 -1.46 8.68
N THR A 150 -26.13 -1.35 7.95
CA THR A 150 -26.83 -0.09 7.77
C THR A 150 -27.56 0.30 9.05
N LYS A 151 -27.98 1.57 9.15
CA LYS A 151 -28.81 2.08 10.25
C LYS A 151 -30.13 1.30 10.40
N ALA A 152 -30.65 0.72 9.31
CA ALA A 152 -31.86 -0.10 9.30
C ALA A 152 -31.61 -1.56 9.75
N GLY A 153 -30.37 -1.92 10.11
CA GLY A 153 -30.00 -3.28 10.51
C GLY A 153 -29.79 -4.24 9.33
N LYS A 154 -29.66 -3.74 8.10
CA LYS A 154 -29.30 -4.57 6.94
C LYS A 154 -27.79 -4.84 6.95
N PRO A 155 -27.33 -6.10 6.90
CA PRO A 155 -25.91 -6.39 6.70
C PRO A 155 -25.48 -6.05 5.27
N LEU A 156 -24.25 -5.59 5.11
CA LEU A 156 -23.65 -5.31 3.80
C LEU A 156 -22.54 -6.32 3.48
N GLU A 157 -22.15 -6.42 2.21
CA GLU A 157 -20.97 -7.18 1.77
C GLU A 157 -19.66 -6.43 2.08
N ILE A 158 -19.58 -5.83 3.27
CA ILE A 158 -18.48 -4.99 3.74
C ILE A 158 -18.06 -5.55 5.09
N ALA A 159 -16.82 -6.00 5.25
CA ALA A 159 -16.29 -6.39 6.55
C ALA A 159 -16.24 -5.18 7.50
N SER A 160 -16.60 -5.37 8.76
CA SER A 160 -16.56 -4.30 9.74
C SER A 160 -15.11 -3.96 10.11
N VAL A 161 -14.73 -2.69 9.94
CA VAL A 161 -13.42 -2.14 10.35
C VAL A 161 -13.20 -2.17 11.87
N PHE A 162 -14.25 -2.44 12.65
CA PHE A 162 -14.19 -2.50 14.12
C PHE A 162 -13.95 -3.93 14.64
N SER A 163 -13.72 -4.89 13.76
CA SER A 163 -13.40 -6.27 14.13
C SER A 163 -11.91 -6.53 14.13
N GLU A 164 -11.38 -6.93 15.29
CA GLU A 164 -10.00 -7.39 15.43
C GLU A 164 -9.72 -8.62 14.56
N ASN A 165 -10.67 -9.54 14.44
CA ASN A 165 -10.51 -10.73 13.61
C ASN A 165 -10.35 -10.40 12.12
N VAL A 166 -11.10 -9.39 11.64
CA VAL A 166 -10.98 -8.90 10.26
C VAL A 166 -9.59 -8.31 10.04
N TYR A 167 -9.17 -7.41 10.93
CA TYR A 167 -7.84 -6.80 10.88
C TYR A 167 -6.72 -7.85 10.91
N GLN A 168 -6.79 -8.80 11.84
CA GLN A 168 -5.76 -9.83 11.99
C GLN A 168 -5.72 -10.79 10.79
N ALA A 169 -6.85 -11.12 10.19
CA ALA A 169 -6.89 -11.97 9.00
C ALA A 169 -6.21 -11.28 7.82
N ASP A 170 -6.60 -10.04 7.53
CA ASP A 170 -6.02 -9.26 6.44
C ASP A 170 -4.51 -9.03 6.66
N ASN A 171 -4.14 -8.54 7.84
CA ASN A 171 -2.76 -8.23 8.19
C ASN A 171 -1.83 -9.46 8.10
N ARG A 172 -2.30 -10.65 8.50
CA ARG A 172 -1.51 -11.89 8.34
C ARG A 172 -1.24 -12.20 6.88
N ALA A 173 -2.26 -12.12 6.02
CA ALA A 173 -2.13 -12.38 4.60
C ALA A 173 -1.25 -11.33 3.90
N PHE A 174 -1.47 -10.05 4.20
CA PHE A 174 -0.67 -8.94 3.70
C PHE A 174 0.80 -9.08 4.14
N LYS A 175 1.06 -9.41 5.40
CA LYS A 175 2.41 -9.67 5.90
C LYS A 175 3.08 -10.81 5.14
N LYS A 176 2.35 -11.90 4.87
CA LYS A 176 2.87 -13.06 4.11
C LYS A 176 3.18 -12.69 2.66
N LEU A 177 2.34 -11.87 2.02
CA LEU A 177 2.63 -11.30 0.70
C LEU A 177 3.90 -10.44 0.71
N MET A 178 4.04 -9.52 1.68
CA MET A 178 5.22 -8.66 1.75
C MET A 178 6.51 -9.43 2.04
N GLN A 179 6.44 -10.48 2.88
CA GLN A 179 7.55 -11.42 3.12
C GLN A 179 7.96 -12.11 1.82
N HIS A 180 7.00 -12.68 1.10
CA HIS A 180 7.25 -13.34 -0.18
C HIS A 180 7.88 -12.40 -1.21
N ILE A 181 7.35 -11.18 -1.38
CA ILE A 181 7.92 -10.17 -2.28
C ILE A 181 9.38 -9.84 -1.89
N ALA A 182 9.65 -9.68 -0.59
CA ALA A 182 11.01 -9.40 -0.12
C ALA A 182 11.98 -10.55 -0.42
N GLU A 183 11.51 -11.80 -0.40
CA GLU A 183 12.29 -12.98 -0.73
C GLU A 183 12.56 -13.11 -2.23
N VAL A 184 11.57 -12.86 -3.10
CA VAL A 184 11.69 -13.12 -4.56
C VAL A 184 12.14 -11.91 -5.39
N ASP A 185 12.12 -10.70 -4.81
CA ASP A 185 12.51 -9.45 -5.49
C ASP A 185 13.61 -8.67 -4.76
N SER A 186 14.38 -9.33 -3.88
CA SER A 186 15.45 -8.72 -3.07
C SER A 186 16.44 -7.89 -3.89
N ASP A 187 16.80 -8.36 -5.09
CA ASP A 187 17.86 -7.79 -5.92
C ASP A 187 17.30 -6.98 -7.10
N GLY A 188 16.02 -7.14 -7.43
CA GLY A 188 15.41 -6.59 -8.65
C GLY A 188 14.87 -5.18 -8.50
N GLN A 189 14.39 -4.82 -7.30
CA GLN A 189 13.59 -3.61 -7.06
C GLN A 189 12.53 -3.44 -8.18
N THR A 190 11.90 -4.55 -8.56
CA THR A 190 10.86 -4.63 -9.59
C THR A 190 9.57 -4.07 -9.03
N VAL A 191 9.22 -4.49 -7.82
CA VAL A 191 8.11 -3.93 -7.04
C VAL A 191 8.57 -2.62 -6.40
N ILE A 192 7.94 -1.51 -6.77
CA ILE A 192 8.35 -0.17 -6.34
C ILE A 192 7.34 0.51 -5.40
N MET A 193 6.12 0.00 -5.33
CA MET A 193 5.06 0.51 -4.46
C MET A 193 3.99 -0.56 -4.23
N MET A 194 3.27 -0.43 -3.11
CA MET A 194 2.12 -1.25 -2.75
C MET A 194 0.97 -0.31 -2.37
N GLN A 195 -0.17 -0.45 -3.03
CA GLN A 195 -1.41 0.14 -2.54
C GLN A 195 -2.02 -0.84 -1.53
N ILE A 196 -2.29 -0.36 -0.32
CA ILE A 196 -2.93 -1.15 0.74
C ILE A 196 -4.44 -0.94 0.65
N GLU A 197 -5.19 -2.03 0.46
CA GLU A 197 -6.60 -2.05 0.10
C GLU A 197 -6.91 -1.36 -1.24
N ASN A 198 -8.18 -1.24 -1.57
CA ASN A 198 -8.63 -0.44 -2.70
C ASN A 198 -9.96 0.28 -2.42
N GLU A 199 -9.94 1.62 -2.49
CA GLU A 199 -11.14 2.46 -2.36
C GLU A 199 -12.00 2.10 -1.13
N ILE A 200 -11.36 2.01 0.03
CA ILE A 200 -12.05 1.72 1.30
C ILE A 200 -13.13 2.78 1.54
N GLY A 201 -14.32 2.34 1.90
CA GLY A 201 -15.49 3.18 2.09
C GLY A 201 -16.63 2.44 2.77
N MET A 202 -17.73 3.16 2.98
CA MET A 202 -19.01 2.60 3.38
C MET A 202 -20.06 3.02 2.35
N LEU A 203 -20.88 2.08 1.92
CA LEU A 203 -22.00 2.30 1.02
C LEU A 203 -23.32 2.35 1.81
N GLU A 204 -24.35 2.96 1.21
CA GLU A 204 -25.69 3.20 1.79
C GLU A 204 -25.74 4.14 3.00
N ASN A 205 -24.78 4.05 3.92
CA ASN A 205 -24.66 4.94 5.07
C ASN A 205 -23.23 5.43 5.27
N ALA A 206 -23.08 6.44 6.12
CA ALA A 206 -21.79 7.04 6.44
C ALA A 206 -20.89 6.11 7.29
N ARG A 207 -21.44 5.16 8.05
CA ARG A 207 -20.65 4.26 8.92
C ARG A 207 -21.31 2.91 9.07
N ASP A 208 -20.57 1.98 9.66
CA ASP A 208 -21.10 0.76 10.26
C ASP A 208 -22.01 1.08 11.47
N TYR A 209 -23.23 0.54 11.47
CA TYR A 209 -24.22 0.61 12.54
C TYR A 209 -24.38 -0.70 13.32
N SER A 210 -23.44 -1.65 13.19
CA SER A 210 -23.34 -2.82 14.05
C SER A 210 -23.34 -2.43 15.52
N LYS A 211 -23.67 -3.39 16.39
CA LYS A 211 -23.74 -3.17 17.84
C LYS A 211 -22.39 -2.70 18.38
N GLU A 212 -21.31 -3.33 17.93
CA GLU A 212 -19.93 -3.05 18.28
C GLU A 212 -19.52 -1.64 17.80
N ALA A 213 -19.76 -1.34 16.52
CA ALA A 213 -19.45 -0.03 15.94
C ALA A 213 -20.23 1.11 16.63
N THR A 214 -21.50 0.89 16.96
CA THR A 214 -22.32 1.89 17.64
C THR A 214 -21.86 2.12 19.08
N LYS A 215 -21.45 1.06 19.79
CA LYS A 215 -20.85 1.18 21.12
C LYS A 215 -19.56 2.01 21.08
N LEU A 216 -18.66 1.72 20.14
CA LEU A 216 -17.40 2.48 19.97
C LEU A 216 -17.67 3.92 19.54
N PHE A 217 -18.64 4.14 18.65
CA PHE A 217 -19.04 5.48 18.24
C PHE A 217 -19.57 6.33 19.41
N GLN A 218 -20.26 5.71 20.37
CA GLN A 218 -20.75 6.38 21.59
C GLN A 218 -19.66 6.57 22.66
N SER A 219 -18.49 5.99 22.47
CA SER A 219 -17.37 6.07 23.40
C SER A 219 -16.59 7.39 23.22
N GLN A 220 -15.64 7.65 24.12
CA GLN A 220 -14.76 8.82 23.98
C GLN A 220 -13.89 8.69 22.73
N VAL A 221 -13.67 9.81 22.04
CA VAL A 221 -12.73 9.87 20.91
C VAL A 221 -11.32 9.54 21.41
N PRO A 222 -10.53 8.73 20.69
CA PRO A 222 -9.17 8.41 21.09
C PRO A 222 -8.32 9.67 21.36
N GLN A 223 -7.68 9.74 22.53
CA GLN A 223 -6.93 10.92 22.95
C GLN A 223 -5.80 11.28 21.98
N GLN A 224 -5.21 10.29 21.32
CA GLN A 224 -4.18 10.50 20.32
C GLN A 224 -4.69 11.30 19.11
N LEU A 225 -5.92 11.02 18.65
CA LEU A 225 -6.55 11.78 17.56
C LEU A 225 -6.83 13.21 18.01
N LEU A 226 -7.34 13.39 19.23
CA LEU A 226 -7.58 14.71 19.81
C LEU A 226 -6.29 15.54 19.86
N ASN A 227 -5.21 14.95 20.39
CA ASN A 227 -3.92 15.61 20.51
C ASN A 227 -3.37 16.01 19.13
N TYR A 228 -3.50 15.14 18.13
CA TYR A 228 -3.09 15.45 16.77
C TYR A 228 -3.90 16.62 16.17
N LEU A 229 -5.22 16.61 16.31
CA LEU A 229 -6.09 17.66 15.76
C LEU A 229 -5.85 19.01 16.44
N LEU A 230 -5.60 19.02 17.75
CA LEU A 230 -5.25 20.23 18.49
C LEU A 230 -3.88 20.77 18.08
N LYS A 231 -2.86 19.91 17.99
CA LYS A 231 -1.50 20.28 17.59
C LYS A 231 -1.44 20.86 16.17
N ASN A 232 -2.17 20.25 15.23
CA ASN A 232 -2.10 20.59 13.81
C ASN A 232 -3.26 21.48 13.35
N LYS A 233 -3.99 22.15 14.27
CA LYS A 233 -5.21 22.89 13.98
C LYS A 233 -5.08 23.87 12.79
N LYS A 234 -3.95 24.57 12.65
CA LYS A 234 -3.74 25.55 11.57
C LYS A 234 -3.55 24.92 10.19
N GLU A 235 -3.18 23.65 10.14
CA GLU A 235 -2.91 22.89 8.90
C GLU A 235 -4.11 22.03 8.48
N LEU A 236 -5.13 21.91 9.34
CA LEU A 236 -6.34 21.16 9.02
C LEU A 236 -7.09 21.82 7.86
N HIS A 237 -7.68 20.98 7.01
CA HIS A 237 -8.47 21.45 5.88
C HIS A 237 -9.59 22.40 6.35
N PRO A 238 -9.85 23.55 5.68
CA PRO A 238 -10.78 24.55 6.15
C PRO A 238 -12.20 24.03 6.44
N GLN A 239 -12.69 23.05 5.66
CA GLN A 239 -13.99 22.43 5.91
C GLN A 239 -14.02 21.63 7.22
N MET A 240 -12.93 20.95 7.58
CA MET A 240 -12.82 20.22 8.84
C MET A 240 -12.85 21.17 10.03
N LEU A 241 -12.07 22.26 9.94
CA LEU A 241 -12.05 23.29 10.98
C LEU A 241 -13.41 23.93 11.19
N ARG A 242 -14.12 24.30 10.11
CA ARG A 242 -15.47 24.87 10.23
C ARG A 242 -16.43 23.92 10.93
N LYS A 243 -16.47 22.64 10.52
CA LYS A 243 -17.33 21.64 11.15
C LYS A 243 -16.98 21.41 12.62
N TRP A 244 -15.69 21.30 12.92
CA TRP A 244 -15.23 21.09 14.29
C TRP A 244 -15.56 22.31 15.17
N ALA A 245 -15.38 23.53 14.66
CA ALA A 245 -15.75 24.76 15.36
C ALA A 245 -17.25 24.87 15.64
N GLN A 246 -18.10 24.54 14.66
CA GLN A 246 -19.56 24.57 14.79
C GLN A 246 -20.11 23.60 15.83
N ASN A 247 -19.42 22.48 16.09
CA ASN A 247 -19.85 21.47 17.06
C ASN A 247 -19.21 21.67 18.45
N GLY A 248 -18.54 22.80 18.68
CA GLY A 248 -17.82 23.08 19.92
C GLY A 248 -16.43 22.44 19.93
N ILE A 249 -15.38 23.28 19.93
CA ILE A 249 -13.95 22.86 19.94
C ILE A 249 -13.55 22.21 21.29
N LYS A 250 -14.47 22.11 22.26
CA LYS A 250 -14.17 21.67 23.63
C LYS A 250 -14.64 20.23 23.86
N PRO A 251 -13.86 19.35 24.55
CA PRO A 251 -14.24 18.01 25.01
C PRO A 251 -15.48 18.02 25.92
N LYS A 252 -16.66 18.18 25.32
CA LYS A 252 -17.96 17.93 25.92
C LYS A 252 -18.52 16.62 25.35
N GLU A 253 -18.26 15.57 26.13
CA GLU A 253 -18.97 14.28 26.16
C GLU A 253 -18.56 13.16 25.17
N PRO A 254 -18.64 11.88 25.61
CA PRO A 254 -18.39 10.71 24.77
C PRO A 254 -19.30 10.67 23.52
N GLY A 255 -18.70 10.40 22.36
CA GLY A 255 -19.38 9.96 21.14
C GLY A 255 -20.21 10.96 20.33
N ARG A 256 -20.56 12.14 20.86
CA ARG A 256 -21.20 13.22 20.05
C ARG A 256 -20.22 14.25 19.52
N MET A 257 -19.01 14.20 20.02
CA MET A 257 -18.09 15.27 19.83
C MET A 257 -17.07 14.85 18.80
N PHE A 258 -17.25 15.35 17.59
CA PHE A 258 -16.18 16.08 16.92
C PHE A 258 -16.68 16.70 15.59
N LEU A 259 -17.67 16.11 14.91
CA LEU A 259 -17.87 16.42 13.48
C LEU A 259 -19.32 16.38 12.94
N GLY A 260 -20.34 16.16 13.79
CA GLY A 260 -21.69 15.83 13.32
C GLY A 260 -21.74 14.55 12.48
N GLN A 261 -22.85 14.25 11.81
CA GLN A 261 -22.97 13.08 10.92
C GLN A 261 -22.08 13.15 9.66
N THR A 262 -21.31 14.22 9.46
CA THR A 262 -20.83 14.60 8.12
C THR A 262 -19.38 14.28 7.79
N PHE A 263 -18.56 13.75 8.71
CA PHE A 263 -17.14 13.55 8.41
C PHE A 263 -16.77 12.23 7.76
N ILE A 264 -17.73 11.34 7.58
CA ILE A 264 -17.40 9.97 7.17
C ILE A 264 -17.49 9.86 5.64
N ARG A 265 -16.72 10.73 4.96
CA ARG A 265 -16.12 10.37 3.68
C ARG A 265 -14.68 9.96 4.01
N MET A 266 -14.48 8.65 4.11
CA MET A 266 -13.39 7.90 4.75
C MET A 266 -11.94 8.20 4.31
N LYS A 267 -11.67 9.18 3.45
CA LYS A 267 -10.29 9.42 2.97
C LYS A 267 -9.31 9.94 4.03
N TYR A 268 -9.77 10.56 5.13
CA TYR A 268 -8.87 11.26 6.07
C TYR A 268 -8.72 10.64 7.46
N LEU A 269 -9.70 9.87 7.95
CA LEU A 269 -9.60 9.21 9.26
C LEU A 269 -8.60 8.03 9.22
N TRP A 270 -8.43 7.43 8.05
CA TRP A 270 -7.61 6.23 7.89
C TRP A 270 -6.10 6.53 7.81
N LEU A 271 -5.70 7.68 7.25
CA LEU A 271 -4.30 8.18 7.31
C LEU A 271 -3.79 8.34 8.75
N PHE A 272 -4.69 8.49 9.73
CA PHE A 272 -4.34 8.55 11.14
C PHE A 272 -4.19 7.15 11.79
N ILE A 273 -5.01 6.18 11.38
CA ILE A 273 -4.95 4.80 11.89
C ILE A 273 -3.67 4.10 11.37
N MET A 274 -3.36 4.24 10.08
CA MET A 274 -2.18 3.61 9.46
C MET A 274 -0.84 4.24 9.85
N ARG A 275 -0.82 5.43 10.47
CA ARG A 275 0.41 6.07 10.94
C ARG A 275 0.85 5.62 12.33
N ASN A 276 -0.01 4.90 13.04
CA ASN A 276 0.21 4.47 14.43
C ASN A 276 0.15 2.94 14.59
N MET A 277 0.26 2.24 13.45
CA MET A 277 0.59 0.82 13.33
C MET A 277 1.97 0.73 12.68
#